data_AF-A0A0F8YCV4-F1
#
_entry.id   AF-A0A0F8YCV4-F1
#
_cell.length_a   1.000
_cell.length_b   1.000
_cell.length_c   1.000
_cell.angle_alpha   90.00
_cell.angle_beta   90.00
_cell.angle_gamma   90.00
#
_symmetry.space_group_name_H-M   'P 1'
#
loop_
_entity.id
_entity.type
_entity.pdbx_description
1 polymer ?
#
loop_
_entity_poly.entity_id
_entity_poly.type
_entity_poly.pdbx_seq_one_letter_code
_entity_poly.pdbx_strand_id
1 'polypeptide(L)'
;MYLATDLDREGEAIAWHLVELFKLPAGKVRRVVFNEITSSAIRAAFEQPRALDMDKVNAQQARRILDRLVGYGVSPLLWKKVAPGLSAGRVQTVAVRLIVERQREIDAFTPEEYWRVNAIFCPEADAAPGLAQEWRAFMAQRDAKDNPPTRDAQQQFLT
;
A
#
# COMPACT_ATOMS: atom_id res chain seq x y z
N MET A 1 -15.03 -34.48 0.15
CA MET A 1 -14.20 -33.52 0.90
C MET A 1 -14.47 -32.13 0.34
N TYR A 2 -14.63 -31.13 1.21
CA TYR A 2 -14.79 -29.73 0.81
C TYR A 2 -13.48 -28.97 0.98
N LEU A 3 -13.08 -28.21 -0.03
CA LEU A 3 -11.91 -27.34 -0.01
C LEU A 3 -12.37 -25.88 0.00
N ALA A 4 -12.20 -25.24 1.15
CA ALA A 4 -12.73 -23.91 1.47
C ALA A 4 -11.60 -22.87 1.62
N THR A 5 -10.65 -22.87 0.68
CA THR A 5 -9.57 -21.87 0.61
C THR A 5 -10.05 -20.57 -0.05
N ASP A 6 -9.25 -19.51 0.06
CA ASP A 6 -9.56 -18.17 -0.47
C ASP A 6 -9.89 -18.18 -1.98
N LEU A 7 -10.67 -17.19 -2.43
CA LEU A 7 -11.21 -17.08 -3.80
C LEU A 7 -10.16 -16.87 -4.90
N ASP A 8 -8.92 -16.57 -4.55
CA ASP A 8 -7.90 -16.20 -5.52
C ASP A 8 -7.14 -17.41 -6.12
N ARG A 9 -6.16 -17.13 -6.98
CA ARG A 9 -5.32 -18.16 -7.60
C ARG A 9 -4.41 -18.88 -6.60
N GLU A 10 -4.05 -18.23 -5.48
CA GLU A 10 -3.19 -18.85 -4.46
C GLU A 10 -4.01 -19.86 -3.66
N GLY A 11 -5.23 -19.50 -3.26
CA GLY A 11 -6.20 -20.39 -2.66
C GLY A 11 -6.54 -21.58 -3.56
N GLU A 12 -6.63 -21.37 -4.88
CA GLU A 12 -6.84 -22.47 -5.83
C GLU A 12 -5.64 -23.42 -5.90
N ALA A 13 -4.41 -22.88 -5.95
CA ALA A 13 -3.19 -23.69 -5.96
C ALA A 13 -3.01 -24.47 -4.65
N ILE A 14 -3.36 -23.89 -3.50
CA ILE A 14 -3.36 -24.59 -2.20
C ILE A 14 -4.36 -25.75 -2.23
N ALA A 15 -5.59 -25.50 -2.69
CA ALA A 15 -6.62 -26.53 -2.80
C ALA A 15 -6.16 -27.67 -3.73
N TRP A 16 -5.57 -27.36 -4.88
CA TRP A 16 -4.98 -28.35 -5.78
C TRP A 16 -3.85 -29.15 -5.11
N HIS A 17 -2.92 -28.49 -4.42
CA HIS A 17 -1.84 -29.17 -3.69
C HIS A 17 -2.37 -30.14 -2.62
N LEU A 18 -3.47 -29.81 -1.93
CA LEU A 18 -4.11 -30.72 -0.98
C LEU A 18 -4.68 -31.96 -1.68
N VAL A 19 -5.31 -31.80 -2.85
CA VAL A 19 -5.80 -32.92 -3.66
C VAL A 19 -4.67 -33.86 -4.06
N GLU A 20 -3.58 -33.31 -4.58
CA GLU A 20 -2.40 -34.08 -5.00
C GLU A 20 -1.74 -34.79 -3.81
N LEU A 21 -1.54 -34.08 -2.70
CA LEU A 21 -0.88 -34.63 -1.50
C LEU A 21 -1.65 -35.79 -0.89
N PHE A 22 -2.98 -35.64 -0.79
CA PHE A 22 -3.86 -36.67 -0.23
C PHE A 22 -4.36 -37.67 -1.27
N LYS A 23 -3.92 -37.56 -2.54
CA LYS A 23 -4.32 -38.40 -3.67
C LYS A 23 -5.83 -38.57 -3.78
N LEU A 24 -6.56 -37.46 -3.59
CA LEU A 24 -8.02 -37.49 -3.57
C LEU A 24 -8.57 -37.70 -4.99
N PRO A 25 -9.50 -38.64 -5.20
CA PRO A 25 -10.10 -38.83 -6.51
C PRO A 25 -10.93 -37.60 -6.88
N ALA A 26 -10.81 -37.15 -8.14
CA ALA A 26 -11.43 -35.91 -8.64
C ALA A 26 -12.94 -35.81 -8.34
N GLY A 27 -13.68 -36.92 -8.42
CA GLY A 27 -15.13 -36.96 -8.15
C GLY A 27 -15.52 -36.82 -6.67
N LYS A 28 -14.57 -36.83 -5.73
CA LYS A 28 -14.83 -36.69 -4.28
C LYS A 28 -14.41 -35.33 -3.72
N VAL A 29 -13.92 -34.44 -4.57
CA VAL A 29 -13.44 -33.10 -4.18
C VAL A 29 -14.45 -32.06 -4.61
N ARG A 30 -14.82 -31.19 -3.67
CA ARG A 30 -15.75 -30.07 -3.90
C ARG A 30 -15.08 -28.77 -3.46
N ARG A 31 -14.89 -27.84 -4.38
CA ARG A 31 -14.29 -26.53 -4.11
C ARG A 31 -15.39 -25.54 -3.71
N VAL A 32 -15.25 -24.95 -2.53
CA VAL A 32 -16.19 -23.98 -1.95
C VAL A 32 -15.50 -22.63 -1.87
N VAL A 33 -16.05 -21.62 -2.53
CA VAL A 33 -15.50 -20.27 -2.54
C VAL A 33 -16.51 -19.28 -1.96
N PHE A 34 -16.03 -18.32 -1.20
CA PHE A 34 -16.83 -17.24 -0.63
C PHE A 34 -15.98 -15.98 -0.57
N ASN A 35 -16.62 -14.82 -0.73
CA ASN A 35 -15.95 -13.52 -0.73
C ASN A 35 -15.93 -12.90 0.67
N GLU A 36 -16.77 -13.40 1.57
CA GLU A 36 -16.95 -12.91 2.92
C GLU A 36 -17.32 -14.07 3.86
N ILE A 37 -17.01 -13.93 5.15
CA ILE A 37 -17.26 -14.96 6.16
C ILE A 37 -18.54 -14.58 6.93
N THR A 38 -19.69 -14.64 6.24
CA THR A 38 -21.02 -14.41 6.81
C THR A 38 -21.84 -15.70 6.78
N SER A 39 -22.79 -15.87 7.70
CA SER A 39 -23.58 -17.12 7.80
C SER A 39 -24.34 -17.42 6.50
N SER A 40 -24.91 -16.40 5.87
CA SER A 40 -25.60 -16.50 4.58
C SER A 40 -24.66 -16.87 3.45
N ALA A 41 -23.50 -16.20 3.33
CA ALA A 41 -22.53 -16.47 2.26
C ALA A 41 -21.94 -17.88 2.36
N ILE A 42 -21.62 -18.35 3.57
CA ILE A 42 -21.13 -19.71 3.78
C ILE A 42 -22.20 -20.72 3.37
N ARG A 43 -23.45 -20.58 3.80
CA ARG A 43 -24.52 -21.52 3.41
C ARG A 43 -24.68 -21.59 1.89
N ALA A 44 -24.77 -20.44 1.23
CA ALA A 44 -24.88 -20.36 -0.23
C ALA A 44 -23.67 -21.01 -0.94
N ALA A 45 -22.46 -20.80 -0.45
CA ALA A 45 -21.24 -21.37 -1.03
C ALA A 45 -21.21 -22.90 -0.96
N PHE A 46 -21.75 -23.49 0.11
CA PHE A 46 -21.83 -24.95 0.26
C PHE A 46 -22.96 -25.58 -0.56
N GLU A 47 -23.98 -24.82 -0.95
CA GLU A 47 -25.06 -25.27 -1.84
C GLU A 47 -24.59 -25.39 -3.30
N GLN A 48 -23.64 -24.55 -3.73
CA GLN A 48 -23.11 -24.52 -5.09
C GLN A 48 -21.58 -24.75 -5.15
N PRO A 49 -21.09 -25.93 -4.74
CA PRO A 49 -19.68 -26.25 -4.84
C PRO A 49 -19.28 -26.45 -6.30
N ARG A 50 -18.09 -25.96 -6.68
CA ARG A 50 -17.52 -26.12 -8.01
C ARG A 50 -16.37 -27.13 -8.04
N ALA A 51 -15.91 -27.47 -9.25
CA ALA A 51 -14.64 -28.16 -9.44
C ALA A 51 -13.45 -27.19 -9.28
N LEU A 52 -12.25 -27.75 -9.11
CA LEU A 52 -11.01 -26.97 -9.16
C LEU A 52 -10.83 -26.35 -10.55
N ASP A 53 -10.40 -25.10 -10.56
CA ASP A 53 -10.08 -24.32 -11.75
C ASP A 53 -8.58 -24.48 -12.04
N MET A 54 -8.29 -25.33 -13.02
CA MET A 54 -6.91 -25.64 -13.39
C MET A 54 -6.19 -24.47 -14.06
N ASP A 55 -6.90 -23.53 -14.67
CA ASP A 55 -6.28 -22.35 -15.29
C ASP A 55 -5.71 -21.42 -14.21
N LYS A 56 -6.45 -21.23 -13.11
CA LYS A 56 -5.95 -20.50 -11.93
C LYS A 56 -4.74 -21.19 -11.29
N VAL A 57 -4.77 -22.51 -11.17
CA VAL A 57 -3.65 -23.30 -10.65
C VAL A 57 -2.42 -23.13 -11.54
N ASN A 58 -2.57 -23.31 -12.84
CA ASN A 58 -1.48 -23.19 -13.82
C ASN A 58 -0.91 -21.76 -13.84
N ALA A 59 -1.76 -20.74 -13.72
CA ALA A 59 -1.30 -19.35 -13.61
C ALA A 59 -0.46 -19.11 -12.34
N GLN A 60 -0.85 -19.68 -11.20
CA GLN A 60 -0.07 -19.59 -9.96
C GLN A 60 1.27 -20.33 -10.08
N GLN A 61 1.25 -21.53 -10.65
CA GLN A 61 2.46 -22.32 -10.89
C GLN A 61 3.43 -21.61 -11.83
N ALA A 62 2.93 -21.07 -12.94
CA ALA A 62 3.74 -20.30 -13.90
C ALA A 62 4.42 -19.10 -13.22
N ARG A 63 3.67 -18.34 -12.40
CA ARG A 63 4.24 -17.24 -11.59
C ARG A 63 5.33 -17.76 -10.65
N ARG A 64 5.08 -18.84 -9.92
CA ARG A 64 6.03 -19.43 -8.95
C ARG A 64 7.31 -19.90 -9.63
N ILE A 65 7.19 -20.53 -10.80
CA ILE A 65 8.33 -20.97 -11.61
C ILE A 65 9.12 -19.76 -12.10
N LEU A 66 8.45 -18.73 -12.62
CA LEU A 66 9.10 -17.50 -13.10
C LEU A 66 9.87 -16.79 -11.97
N ASP A 67 9.25 -16.61 -10.81
CA ASP A 67 9.90 -15.98 -9.66
C ASP A 67 11.12 -16.80 -9.19
N ARG A 68 11.01 -18.14 -9.25
CA ARG A 68 12.10 -19.06 -8.97
C ARG A 68 13.26 -18.93 -9.97
N LEU A 69 12.97 -18.82 -11.26
CA LEU A 69 13.99 -18.64 -12.31
C LEU A 69 14.76 -17.34 -12.13
N VAL A 70 14.05 -16.23 -11.83
CA VAL A 70 14.71 -14.94 -11.55
C VAL A 70 15.56 -15.02 -10.30
N GLY A 71 15.02 -15.60 -9.21
CA GLY A 71 15.74 -15.76 -7.96
C GLY A 71 17.04 -16.56 -8.12
N TYR A 72 16.97 -17.77 -8.69
CA TYR A 72 18.15 -18.63 -8.86
C TYR A 72 19.08 -18.17 -9.98
N GLY A 73 18.57 -17.56 -11.04
CA GLY A 73 19.37 -17.10 -12.17
C GLY A 73 20.15 -15.82 -11.88
N VAL A 74 19.53 -14.86 -11.18
CA VAL A 74 20.09 -13.51 -11.02
C VAL A 74 20.80 -13.33 -9.67
N SER A 75 20.34 -13.97 -8.59
CA SER A 75 20.98 -13.79 -7.27
C SER A 75 22.47 -14.17 -7.23
N PRO A 76 22.94 -15.27 -7.89
CA PRO A 76 24.37 -15.58 -7.93
C PRO A 76 25.21 -14.51 -8.61
N LEU A 77 24.66 -13.78 -9.58
CA LEU A 77 25.33 -12.65 -10.22
C LEU A 77 25.49 -11.48 -9.23
N LEU A 78 24.44 -11.20 -8.45
CA LEU A 78 24.49 -10.16 -7.40
C LEU A 78 25.53 -10.48 -6.32
N TRP A 79 25.67 -11.75 -5.93
CA TRP A 79 26.69 -12.16 -4.96
C TRP A 79 28.11 -11.91 -5.46
N LYS A 80 28.35 -12.17 -6.75
CA LYS A 80 29.66 -11.96 -7.38
C LYS A 80 29.99 -10.48 -7.62
N LYS A 81 28.98 -9.63 -7.81
CA LYS A 81 29.17 -8.25 -8.29
C LYS A 81 28.88 -7.16 -7.26
N VAL A 82 28.09 -7.46 -6.23
CA VAL A 82 27.63 -6.46 -5.25
C VAL A 82 27.95 -6.91 -3.83
N ALA A 83 27.23 -7.91 -3.31
CA ALA A 83 27.48 -8.43 -1.98
C ALA A 83 26.88 -9.85 -1.81
N PRO A 84 27.54 -10.74 -1.05
CA PRO A 84 26.97 -12.03 -0.68
C PRO A 84 25.61 -11.87 0.04
N GLY A 85 24.69 -12.81 -0.20
CA GLY A 85 23.40 -12.84 0.49
C GLY A 85 22.30 -11.95 -0.11
N LEU A 86 22.59 -11.18 -1.16
CA LEU A 86 21.58 -10.39 -1.87
C LEU A 86 20.62 -11.28 -2.68
N SER A 87 19.34 -10.94 -2.68
CA SER A 87 18.33 -11.61 -3.50
C SER A 87 17.89 -10.73 -4.65
N ALA A 88 17.78 -11.33 -5.83
CA ALA A 88 17.11 -10.73 -6.96
C ALA A 88 15.64 -11.14 -6.95
N GLY A 89 14.73 -10.16 -7.04
CA GLY A 89 13.29 -10.41 -7.08
C GLY A 89 12.66 -9.72 -8.28
N ARG A 90 11.94 -10.46 -9.12
CA ARG A 90 11.34 -9.94 -10.36
C ARG A 90 10.57 -8.62 -10.16
N VAL A 91 9.78 -8.54 -9.09
CA VAL A 91 8.98 -7.34 -8.75
C VAL A 91 9.72 -6.44 -7.77
N GLN A 92 10.42 -7.01 -6.78
CA GLN A 92 11.11 -6.25 -5.74
C GLN A 92 12.21 -5.35 -6.33
N THR A 93 12.99 -5.84 -7.29
CA THR A 93 14.05 -5.05 -7.93
C THR A 93 13.49 -3.82 -8.67
N VAL A 94 12.30 -3.93 -9.28
CA VAL A 94 11.64 -2.78 -9.93
C VAL A 94 11.11 -1.79 -8.89
N ALA A 95 10.53 -2.26 -7.79
CA ALA A 95 10.07 -1.38 -6.71
C ALA A 95 11.23 -0.59 -6.08
N VAL A 96 12.36 -1.26 -5.81
CA VAL A 96 13.58 -0.61 -5.32
C VAL A 96 14.11 0.41 -6.32
N ARG A 97 14.06 0.10 -7.62
CA ARG A 97 14.45 1.05 -8.67
C ARG A 97 13.66 2.35 -8.60
N LEU A 98 12.34 2.30 -8.43
CA LEU A 98 11.50 3.51 -8.34
C LEU A 98 11.90 4.39 -7.15
N ILE A 99 12.20 3.79 -6.00
CA ILE A 99 12.68 4.51 -4.80
C ILE A 99 14.04 5.16 -5.08
N VAL A 100 14.96 4.42 -5.68
CA VAL A 100 16.30 4.94 -6.02
C VAL A 100 16.21 6.07 -7.05
N GLU A 101 15.33 5.98 -8.04
CA GLU A 101 15.09 7.04 -9.03
C GLU A 101 14.58 8.31 -8.34
N ARG A 102 13.58 8.20 -7.46
CA ARG A 102 13.09 9.35 -6.67
C ARG A 102 14.18 9.93 -5.77
N GLN A 103 15.01 9.10 -5.12
CA GLN A 103 16.10 9.61 -4.29
C GLN A 103 17.11 10.40 -5.13
N ARG A 104 17.44 9.92 -6.33
CA ARG A 104 18.33 10.65 -7.26
C ARG A 104 17.73 11.99 -7.71
N GLU A 105 16.41 12.06 -7.91
CA GLU A 105 15.72 13.33 -8.20
C GLU A 105 15.87 14.32 -7.04
N ILE A 106 15.74 13.84 -5.79
CA ILE A 106 15.92 14.67 -4.59
C ILE A 106 17.37 15.12 -4.45
N ASP A 107 18.33 14.22 -4.65
CA ASP A 107 19.76 14.52 -4.54
C ASP A 107 20.22 15.52 -5.61
N ALA A 108 19.60 15.49 -6.79
CA ALA A 108 19.87 16.42 -7.89
C ALA A 108 19.08 17.74 -7.80
N PHE A 109 18.12 17.84 -6.87
CA PHE A 109 17.31 19.04 -6.72
C PHE A 109 18.14 20.19 -6.15
N THR A 110 18.25 21.29 -6.90
CA THR A 110 18.86 22.53 -6.44
C THR A 110 17.73 23.47 -6.01
N PRO A 111 17.57 23.76 -4.70
CA PRO A 111 16.51 24.65 -4.23
C PRO A 111 16.68 26.06 -4.77
N GLU A 112 15.59 26.65 -5.25
CA GLU A 112 15.54 28.06 -5.63
C GLU A 112 14.92 28.88 -4.51
N GLU A 113 15.57 29.98 -4.14
CA GLU A 113 15.06 30.89 -3.13
C GLU A 113 13.85 31.65 -3.66
N TYR A 114 12.80 31.70 -2.86
CA TYR A 114 11.62 32.52 -3.15
C TYR A 114 11.06 33.11 -1.87
N TRP A 115 10.43 34.28 -2.01
CA TRP A 115 9.80 34.99 -0.90
C TRP A 115 8.29 34.94 -1.07
N ARG A 116 7.57 34.77 0.04
CA ARG A 116 6.11 34.89 0.09
C ARG A 116 5.75 36.05 1.00
N VAL A 117 4.99 37.00 0.46
CA VAL A 117 4.39 38.09 1.24
C VAL A 117 2.95 37.70 1.52
N ASN A 118 2.61 37.54 2.79
CA ASN A 118 1.24 37.28 3.23
C ASN A 118 0.67 38.58 3.83
N ALA A 119 -0.59 38.88 3.53
CA ALA A 119 -1.29 40.03 4.08
C ALA A 119 -2.70 39.61 4.52
N ILE A 120 -3.17 40.25 5.58
CA ILE A 120 -4.53 40.10 6.10
C ILE A 120 -5.26 41.40 5.75
N PHE A 121 -6.43 41.27 5.14
CA PHE A 121 -7.21 42.41 4.67
C PHE A 121 -8.53 42.50 5.44
N CYS A 122 -8.93 43.73 5.75
CA CYS A 122 -10.24 44.04 6.30
C CYS A 122 -10.95 45.00 5.32
N PRO A 123 -12.25 44.84 5.04
CA PRO A 123 -13.01 45.74 4.17
C PRO A 123 -13.17 47.15 4.75
N GLU A 124 -13.16 47.30 6.08
CA GLU A 124 -13.36 48.56 6.78
C GLU A 124 -12.02 49.18 7.19
N ALA A 125 -11.65 50.30 6.57
CA ALA A 125 -10.37 50.97 6.84
C ALA A 125 -10.25 51.49 8.28
N ASP A 126 -11.36 51.97 8.85
CA ASP A 126 -11.41 52.52 10.21
C ASP A 126 -11.24 51.44 11.28
N ALA A 127 -11.62 50.19 10.98
CA ALA A 127 -11.45 49.04 11.86
C ALA A 127 -10.03 48.43 11.80
N ALA A 128 -9.26 48.72 10.75
CA ALA A 128 -7.96 48.10 10.51
C ALA A 128 -6.94 48.29 11.64
N PRO A 129 -6.79 49.48 12.28
CA PRO A 129 -5.85 49.65 13.38
C PRO A 129 -6.18 48.79 14.61
N GLY A 130 -7.48 48.64 14.94
CA GLY A 130 -7.95 47.82 16.06
C GLY A 130 -7.72 46.34 15.81
N LEU A 131 -8.15 45.85 14.64
CA LEU A 131 -7.94 44.45 14.23
C LEU A 131 -6.45 44.10 14.13
N ALA A 132 -5.60 45.02 13.69
CA ALA A 132 -4.15 44.80 13.68
C ALA A 132 -3.57 44.65 15.10
N GLN A 133 -4.10 45.39 16.09
CA GLN A 133 -3.68 45.26 17.47
C GLN A 133 -4.14 43.93 18.08
N GLU A 134 -5.39 43.54 17.83
CA GLU A 134 -5.95 42.26 18.29
C GLU A 134 -5.22 41.07 17.65
N TRP A 135 -4.91 41.15 16.36
CA TRP A 135 -4.12 40.13 15.66
C TRP A 135 -2.72 39.99 16.25
N ARG A 136 -2.03 41.10 16.54
CA ARG A 136 -0.72 41.05 17.20
C ARG A 136 -0.80 40.46 18.60
N ALA A 137 -1.83 40.81 19.37
CA ALA A 137 -2.05 40.25 20.69
C ALA A 137 -2.32 38.74 20.64
N PHE A 138 -3.14 38.29 19.68
CA PHE A 138 -3.42 36.88 19.42
C PHE A 138 -2.15 36.11 19.03
N MET A 139 -1.37 36.62 18.07
CA MET A 139 -0.11 36.00 17.63
C MET A 139 0.98 36.00 18.71
N ALA A 140 0.90 36.89 19.70
CA ALA A 140 1.79 36.92 20.84
C ALA A 140 1.43 35.88 21.91
N GLN A 141 0.25 35.26 21.85
CA GLN A 141 -0.13 34.19 22.77
C GLN A 141 0.77 32.97 22.58
N ARG A 142 1.04 32.29 23.69
CA ARG A 142 1.84 31.06 23.73
C ARG A 142 1.05 30.01 24.49
N ASP A 143 1.08 28.78 23.99
CA ASP A 143 0.53 27.64 24.72
C ASP A 143 1.47 27.21 25.88
N ALA A 144 1.06 26.20 26.66
CA ALA A 144 1.87 25.67 27.77
C ALA A 144 3.22 25.05 27.34
N LYS A 145 3.47 24.91 26.03
CA LYS A 145 4.69 24.38 25.42
C LYS A 145 5.45 25.45 24.62
N ASP A 146 5.11 26.72 24.81
CA ASP A 146 5.70 27.88 24.13
C ASP A 146 5.48 27.91 22.60
N ASN A 147 4.45 27.24 22.09
CA ASN A 147 4.11 27.31 20.67
C ASN A 147 3.20 28.52 20.38
N PRO A 148 3.34 29.15 19.20
CA PRO A 148 2.40 30.16 18.72
C PRO A 148 1.03 29.55 18.37
N PRO A 149 -0.01 30.37 18.15
CA PRO A 149 -1.32 29.88 17.73
C PRO A 149 -1.24 29.05 16.43
N THR A 150 -2.00 27.96 16.37
CA THR A 150 -2.02 27.06 15.21
C THR A 150 -2.62 27.73 13.97
N ARG A 151 -2.37 27.18 12.78
CA ARG A 151 -2.99 27.67 11.53
C ARG A 151 -4.51 27.65 11.58
N ASP A 152 -5.10 26.63 12.21
CA ASP A 152 -6.54 26.51 12.34
C ASP A 152 -7.11 27.62 13.25
N ALA A 153 -6.44 27.93 14.36
CA ALA A 153 -6.83 29.02 15.25
C ALA A 153 -6.65 30.40 14.59
N GLN A 154 -5.59 30.58 13.80
CA GLN A 154 -5.39 31.76 12.97
C GLN A 154 -6.52 31.94 11.95
N GLN A 155 -6.96 30.85 11.29
CA GLN A 155 -8.05 30.91 10.33
C GLN A 155 -9.40 31.19 10.99
N GLN A 156 -9.65 30.65 12.19
CA GLN A 156 -10.83 30.96 13.00
C GLN A 156 -10.88 32.42 13.44
N PHE A 157 -9.74 33.02 13.79
CA PHE A 157 -9.68 34.45 14.13
C PHE A 157 -10.02 35.34 12.91
N LEU A 158 -9.68 34.89 11.71
CA LEU A 158 -9.86 35.64 10.46
C LEU A 158 -11.22 35.46 9.79
N THR A 159 -12.10 34.62 10.36
CA THR A 159 -13.45 34.33 9.86
C THR A 159 -14.50 34.97 10.75
#